data_AF-A0A1I7XTY2-F1
#
_entry.id   AF-A0A1I7XTY2-F1
#
_cell.length_a   1.000
_cell.length_b   1.000
_cell.length_c   1.000
_cell.angle_alpha   90.00
_cell.angle_beta   90.00
_cell.angle_gamma   90.00
#
_symmetry.space_group_name_H-M   'P 1'
#
loop_
_entity.id
_entity.type
_entity.pdbx_description
1 polymer ?
#
loop_
_entity_poly.entity_id
_entity_poly.type
_entity_poly.pdbx_seq_one_letter_code
_entity_poly.pdbx_strand_id
1 'polypeptide(L)'
;MVSVSRNFGYQFEDSDLNNTESSGISCDRLRQALKKCIKESYCVQTQARSAKECINAHDGTVPDKCFALLQNFSDCKKSLVDMRSRFRGRKGDIVT
;
A
#
# COMPACT_ATOMS: atom_id res chain seq x y z
N MET A 1 4.72 -27.56 8.44
CA MET A 1 3.64 -26.83 7.74
C MET A 1 3.22 -25.69 8.66
N VAL A 2 3.76 -24.48 8.46
CA VAL A 2 3.38 -23.32 9.30
C VAL A 2 2.53 -22.39 8.45
N SER A 3 1.22 -22.54 8.58
CA SER A 3 0.24 -21.58 8.11
C SER A 3 0.34 -20.35 9.01
N VAL A 4 1.25 -19.42 8.69
CA VAL A 4 1.34 -18.13 9.39
C VAL A 4 0.18 -17.26 8.92
N SER A 5 -1.00 -17.49 9.48
CA SER A 5 -2.12 -16.55 9.48
C SER A 5 -1.76 -15.38 10.41
N ARG A 6 -0.83 -14.52 10.00
CA ARG A 6 -0.57 -13.25 10.70
C ARG A 6 -1.51 -12.20 10.13
N ASN A 7 -2.62 -12.00 10.84
CA ASN A 7 -3.58 -10.93 10.60
C ASN A 7 -2.87 -9.58 10.81
N PHE A 8 -2.36 -8.99 9.73
CA PHE A 8 -1.93 -7.59 9.68
C PHE A 8 -3.20 -6.75 9.48
N GLY A 9 -3.83 -6.37 10.59
CA GLY A 9 -4.98 -5.47 10.59
C GLY A 9 -4.51 -4.05 10.27
N TYR A 10 -4.77 -3.62 9.05
CA TYR A 10 -4.71 -2.21 8.68
C TYR A 10 -6.15 -1.69 8.71
N GLN A 11 -6.46 -0.78 9.63
CA GLN A 11 -7.71 -0.03 9.60
C GLN A 11 -7.52 1.15 8.65
N PHE A 12 -8.20 1.14 7.51
CA PHE A 12 -8.28 2.28 6.59
C PHE A 12 -9.54 3.10 6.90
N GLU A 13 -9.50 4.42 6.73
CA GLU A 13 -10.65 5.33 6.97
C GLU A 13 -11.82 5.04 5.99
N ASP A 14 -11.56 4.39 4.85
CA ASP A 14 -12.58 3.98 3.88
C ASP A 14 -13.08 2.55 4.14
N SER A 15 -14.36 2.42 4.49
CA SER A 15 -15.06 1.15 4.78
C SER A 15 -14.95 0.12 3.65
N ASP A 16 -14.83 0.58 2.40
CA ASP A 16 -14.74 -0.27 1.21
C ASP A 16 -13.36 -0.93 1.02
N LEU A 17 -12.32 -0.50 1.73
CA LEU A 17 -11.00 -1.15 1.73
C LEU A 17 -10.86 -2.18 2.84
N ASN A 18 -11.63 -2.06 3.92
CA ASN A 18 -11.61 -3.02 5.00
C ASN A 18 -12.38 -4.31 4.65
N ASN A 19 -13.31 -4.22 3.69
CA ASN A 19 -14.09 -5.34 3.16
C ASN A 19 -13.46 -5.99 1.91
N THR A 20 -12.29 -5.52 1.43
CA THR A 20 -11.63 -6.20 0.31
C THR A 20 -10.97 -7.49 0.79
N GLU A 21 -11.49 -8.61 0.29
CA GLU A 21 -10.90 -9.93 0.49
C GLU A 21 -9.45 -9.94 -0.01
N SER A 22 -8.51 -10.23 0.89
CA SER A 22 -7.11 -10.39 0.54
C SER A 22 -6.92 -11.74 -0.13
N SER A 23 -6.32 -11.77 -1.32
CA SER A 23 -6.09 -12.99 -2.13
C SER A 23 -5.05 -13.96 -1.51
N GLY A 24 -4.66 -13.76 -0.25
CA GLY A 24 -3.62 -14.51 0.44
C GLY A 24 -2.20 -14.11 0.06
N ILE A 25 -2.00 -13.15 -0.85
CA ILE A 25 -0.65 -12.69 -1.23
C ILE A 25 -0.19 -11.63 -0.22
N SER A 26 1.09 -11.72 0.16
CA SER A 26 1.68 -10.75 1.08
C SER A 26 1.62 -9.33 0.51
N CYS A 27 1.30 -8.35 1.36
CA CYS A 27 1.15 -6.93 0.99
C CYS A 27 -0.03 -6.63 0.05
N ASP A 28 -0.97 -7.57 -0.18
CA ASP A 28 -2.12 -7.33 -1.06
C ASP A 28 -3.00 -6.17 -0.62
N ARG A 29 -3.29 -6.06 0.69
CA ARG A 29 -4.09 -4.97 1.24
C ARG A 29 -3.48 -3.59 0.92
N LEU A 30 -2.17 -3.44 1.14
CA LEU A 30 -1.42 -2.22 0.80
C LEU A 30 -1.44 -1.95 -0.70
N ARG A 31 -1.32 -3.00 -1.53
CA ARG A 31 -1.41 -2.87 -2.99
C ARG A 31 -2.78 -2.38 -3.44
N GLN A 32 -3.85 -2.92 -2.87
CA GLN A 32 -5.22 -2.52 -3.18
C GLN A 32 -5.49 -1.09 -2.73
N ALA A 33 -5.09 -0.73 -1.50
CA ALA A 33 -5.21 0.62 -0.96
C ALA A 33 -4.48 1.66 -1.83
N LEU A 34 -3.21 1.41 -2.17
CA LEU A 34 -2.43 2.28 -3.04
C LEU A 34 -3.08 2.46 -4.42
N LYS A 35 -3.57 1.36 -5.00
CA LYS A 35 -4.25 1.40 -6.30
C LYS A 35 -5.53 2.23 -6.27
N LYS A 36 -6.33 2.14 -5.20
CA LYS A 36 -7.53 2.98 -5.05
C LYS A 36 -7.16 4.45 -4.89
N CYS A 37 -6.22 4.76 -3.99
CA CYS A 37 -5.75 6.13 -3.74
C CYS A 37 -5.29 6.84 -5.02
N ILE A 38 -4.47 6.17 -5.85
CA ILE A 38 -4.00 6.75 -7.10
C ILE A 38 -5.12 6.89 -8.13
N LYS A 39 -6.06 5.94 -8.20
CA LYS A 39 -7.21 6.03 -9.11
C LYS A 39 -8.13 7.21 -8.79
N GLU A 40 -8.32 7.50 -7.52
CA GLU A 40 -9.13 8.63 -7.06
C GLU A 40 -8.40 9.96 -7.19
N SER A 41 -7.07 9.95 -7.31
CA SER A 41 -6.29 11.18 -7.46
C SER A 41 -6.58 11.94 -8.76
N TYR A 42 -6.44 13.26 -8.70
CA TYR A 42 -6.64 14.18 -9.83
C TYR A 42 -5.74 13.84 -11.03
N CYS A 43 -4.53 13.35 -10.78
CA CYS A 43 -3.60 12.97 -11.85
C CYS A 43 -4.19 11.90 -12.79
N VAL A 44 -4.83 10.87 -12.23
CA VAL A 44 -5.42 9.80 -13.06
C VAL A 44 -6.79 10.22 -13.60
N GLN A 45 -7.62 10.88 -12.79
CA GLN A 45 -8.96 11.27 -13.20
C GLN A 45 -8.98 12.34 -14.29
N THR A 46 -8.12 13.36 -14.19
CA THR A 46 -8.17 14.54 -15.06
C THR A 46 -7.08 14.54 -16.12
N GLN A 47 -5.85 14.17 -15.77
CA GLN A 47 -4.75 14.16 -16.74
C GLN A 47 -4.69 12.85 -17.54
N ALA A 48 -5.47 11.83 -17.17
CA ALA A 48 -5.49 10.50 -17.79
C ALA A 48 -4.10 9.86 -17.95
N ARG A 49 -3.16 10.23 -17.08
CA ARG A 49 -1.78 9.72 -17.07
C ARG A 49 -1.72 8.35 -16.43
N SER A 50 -0.65 7.61 -16.76
CA SER A 50 -0.40 6.33 -16.11
C SER A 50 -0.04 6.52 -14.64
N ALA A 51 -0.45 5.58 -13.77
CA ALA A 51 -0.16 5.65 -12.34
C ALA A 51 1.34 5.80 -12.03
N LYS A 52 2.21 5.19 -12.85
CA LYS A 52 3.67 5.33 -12.71
C LYS A 52 4.14 6.76 -12.98
N GLU A 53 3.60 7.37 -14.01
CA GLU A 53 3.92 8.75 -14.38
C GLU A 53 3.42 9.73 -13.32
N CYS A 54 2.21 9.51 -12.78
CA CYS A 54 1.67 10.31 -11.68
C CYS A 54 2.54 10.25 -10.42
N ILE A 55 3.06 9.06 -10.07
CA ILE A 55 3.98 8.93 -8.94
C ILE A 55 5.30 9.63 -9.23
N ASN A 56 5.87 9.44 -10.42
CA ASN A 56 7.19 9.96 -10.77
C ASN A 56 7.23 11.48 -10.93
N ALA A 57 6.13 12.08 -11.39
CA ALA A 57 6.10 13.51 -11.68
C ALA A 57 6.10 14.37 -10.40
N HIS A 58 5.53 13.87 -9.30
CA HIS A 58 5.47 14.59 -8.01
C HIS A 58 4.91 16.03 -8.13
N ASP A 59 4.04 16.30 -9.12
CA ASP A 59 3.51 17.64 -9.44
C ASP A 59 2.46 18.17 -8.42
N GLY A 60 2.29 17.51 -7.27
CA GLY A 60 1.23 17.83 -6.29
C GLY A 60 -0.18 17.41 -6.70
N THR A 61 -0.34 16.76 -7.86
CA THR A 61 -1.62 16.24 -8.36
C THR A 61 -2.06 14.94 -7.69
N VAL A 62 -1.14 14.30 -6.97
CA VAL A 62 -1.38 13.11 -6.15
C VAL A 62 -1.25 13.53 -4.68
N PRO A 63 -2.23 13.22 -3.81
CA PRO A 63 -2.17 13.62 -2.41
C PRO A 63 -1.08 12.84 -1.65
N ASP A 64 -0.52 13.48 -0.62
CA ASP A 64 0.55 12.93 0.23
C ASP A 64 0.18 11.59 0.87
N LYS A 65 -1.12 11.39 1.17
CA LYS A 65 -1.65 10.11 1.66
C LYS A 65 -1.30 8.94 0.73
N CYS A 66 -1.32 9.13 -0.59
CA CYS A 66 -0.97 8.08 -1.54
C CYS A 66 0.54 7.79 -1.54
N PHE A 67 1.38 8.80 -1.33
CA PHE A 67 2.83 8.62 -1.20
C PHE A 67 3.19 7.87 0.10
N ALA A 68 2.46 8.12 1.20
CA ALA A 68 2.59 7.32 2.42
C ALA A 68 2.24 5.84 2.18
N LEU A 69 1.15 5.56 1.47
CA LEU A 69 0.78 4.18 1.07
C LEU A 69 1.85 3.53 0.17
N LEU A 70 2.49 4.30 -0.72
CA LEU A 70 3.56 3.81 -1.59
C LEU A 70 4.80 3.41 -0.78
N GLN A 71 5.17 4.21 0.22
CA GLN A 71 6.26 3.89 1.13
C GLN A 71 5.95 2.62 1.93
N ASN A 72 4.76 2.54 2.53
CA ASN A 72 4.31 1.35 3.26
C ASN A 72 4.32 0.09 2.39
N PHE A 73 3.83 0.18 1.14
CA PHE A 73 3.89 -0.94 0.20
C PHE A 73 5.33 -1.33 -0.14
N SER A 74 6.21 -0.35 -0.34
CA SER A 74 7.63 -0.58 -0.63
C SER A 74 8.34 -1.24 0.55
N ASP A 75 8.05 -0.81 1.77
CA ASP A 75 8.62 -1.37 2.99
C ASP A 75 8.09 -2.78 3.27
N CYS A 76 6.80 -3.02 3.04
CA CYS A 76 6.23 -4.35 3.09
C CYS A 76 6.93 -5.29 2.09
N LYS A 77 7.14 -4.84 0.85
CA LYS A 77 7.86 -5.61 -0.18
C LYS A 77 9.33 -5.85 0.20
N LYS A 78 10.03 -4.83 0.71
CA LYS A 78 11.41 -4.95 1.19
C LYS A 78 11.50 -5.95 2.35
N SER A 79 10.55 -5.94 3.27
CA SER A 79 10.49 -6.89 4.39
C SER A 79 10.29 -8.34 3.95
N LEU A 80 9.64 -8.60 2.79
CA LEU A 80 9.54 -9.96 2.26
C LEU A 80 10.88 -10.51 1.77
N VAL A 81 11.75 -9.64 1.25
CA VAL A 81 13.06 -10.02 0.70
C VAL A 81 14.14 -9.98 1.79
N ASP A 82 14.05 -9.03 2.72
CA ASP A 82 15.02 -8.87 3.80
C ASP A 82 14.83 -9.92 4.89
N MET A 83 15.71 -10.93 4.89
CA MET A 83 15.79 -11.96 5.92
C MET A 83 16.03 -11.38 7.33
N ARG A 84 16.63 -10.19 7.44
CA ARG A 84 16.90 -9.52 8.72
C ARG A 84 15.65 -8.96 9.39
N SER A 85 14.59 -8.69 8.60
CA SER A 85 13.29 -8.25 9.10
C SER A 85 12.49 -9.39 9.75
N ARG A 86 12.85 -10.66 9.51
CA ARG A 86 12.19 -11.83 10.12
C ARG A 86 12.30 -11.85 11.64
N PHE A 87 13.36 -11.28 12.20
CA PHE A 87 13.59 -11.17 13.64
C PHE A 87 13.03 -9.89 14.27
N ARG A 88 12.85 -8.83 13.47
CA ARG A 88 12.40 -7.50 13.96
C ARG A 88 10.92 -7.23 13.75
N GLY A 89 10.20 -8.12 13.05
CA GLY A 89 8.83 -7.86 12.61
C GLY A 89 8.81 -7.18 11.25
N ARG A 90 7.71 -7.34 10.50
CA ARG A 90 7.54 -6.68 9.20
C ARG A 90 7.25 -5.21 9.43
N LYS A 91 7.95 -4.32 8.73
CA LYS A 91 7.70 -2.88 8.77
C LYS A 91 6.56 -2.48 7.83
N GLY A 92 5.70 -1.58 8.30
CA GLY A 92 4.56 -1.00 7.58
C GLY A 92 3.35 -0.69 8.49
N ASP A 93 3.41 -1.15 9.73
CA ASP A 93 2.42 -1.04 10.81
C ASP A 93 2.53 0.26 11.63
N ILE A 94 2.93 1.37 11.00
CA ILE A 94 2.95 2.68 11.69
C ILE A 94 1.95 3.62 11.03
N VAL A 95 0.76 3.69 11.65
CA VAL A 95 0.08 4.96 11.85
C VAL A 95 0.73 5.56 13.10
N THR A 96 1.52 6.62 12.92
CA THR A 96 1.77 7.58 14.01
C THR A 96 0.88 8.77 13.76
#